data_AF-A0A3C1TAS0-F1
#
_entry.id   AF-A0A3C1TAS0-F1
#
_cell.length_a   1.000
_cell.length_b   1.000
_cell.length_c   1.000
_cell.angle_alpha   90.00
_cell.angle_beta   90.00
_cell.angle_gamma   90.00
#
_symmetry.space_group_name_H-M   'P 1'
#
loop_
_entity.id
_entity.type
_entity.pdbx_description
1 polymer ?
#
loop_
_entity_poly.entity_id
_entity_poly.type
_entity_poly.pdbx_seq_one_letter_code
_entity_poly.pdbx_strand_id
1 'polypeptide(L)'
;MMRLLLFCLASVPFWFPPTKTIDGVKVPEEVAAVYDKLPAELDYNQHVKPVLSDKCFACHGPDKAKQKAGLRLDVAQAAYGALPENPGKVAVKPGSLAKSELVHRILSNDPDYQMPTPQSHLTLTAEEKAVLLKWVKTGAVYKPHWA
;
A
#
# COMPACT_ATOMS: atom_id res chain seq x y z
N MET A 1 -7.20 -49.15 30.32
CA MET A 1 -5.89 -48.79 29.74
C MET A 1 -6.08 -47.60 28.80
N MET A 2 -5.38 -46.51 29.10
CA MET A 2 -5.50 -45.18 28.51
C MET A 2 -5.19 -45.19 27.00
N ARG A 3 -6.11 -44.72 26.16
CA ARG A 3 -5.84 -44.39 24.75
C ARG A 3 -5.03 -43.09 24.72
N LEU A 4 -3.74 -43.21 24.42
CA LEU A 4 -2.86 -42.08 24.16
C LEU A 4 -3.25 -41.48 22.79
N LEU A 5 -3.95 -40.35 22.80
CA LEU A 5 -4.19 -39.55 21.61
C LEU A 5 -2.90 -38.79 21.29
N LEU A 6 -2.17 -39.28 20.29
CA LEU A 6 -1.02 -38.60 19.70
C LEU A 6 -1.52 -37.33 18.99
N PHE A 7 -1.42 -36.18 19.65
CA PHE A 7 -1.61 -34.89 19.01
C PHE A 7 -0.42 -34.65 18.06
N CYS A 8 -0.67 -34.79 16.77
CA CYS A 8 0.25 -34.37 15.73
C CYS A 8 0.27 -32.83 15.75
N LEU A 9 1.21 -32.25 16.49
CA LEU A 9 1.50 -30.82 16.45
C LEU A 9 2.00 -30.48 15.04
N ALA A 10 1.10 -29.95 14.20
CA ALA A 10 1.49 -29.34 12.94
C ALA A 10 2.32 -28.09 13.28
N SER A 11 3.64 -28.23 13.24
CA SER A 11 4.61 -27.15 13.29
C SER A 11 4.39 -26.24 12.09
N VAL A 12 3.55 -25.22 12.24
CA VAL A 12 3.42 -24.16 11.24
C VAL A 12 4.82 -23.56 11.08
N PRO A 13 5.48 -23.67 9.91
CA PRO A 13 6.81 -23.14 9.74
C PRO A 13 6.79 -21.64 10.01
N PHE A 14 7.61 -21.22 10.97
CA PHE A 14 7.79 -19.87 11.52
C PHE A 14 8.28 -18.83 10.47
N TRP A 15 8.21 -19.15 9.18
CA TRP A 15 8.79 -18.38 8.08
C TRP A 15 7.82 -17.36 7.47
N PHE A 16 6.51 -17.49 7.70
CA PHE A 16 5.56 -16.47 7.26
C PHE A 16 5.33 -15.44 8.36
N PRO A 17 5.67 -14.16 8.13
CA PRO A 17 5.40 -13.13 9.11
C PRO A 17 3.88 -13.06 9.36
N PRO A 18 3.46 -12.82 10.60
CA PRO A 18 2.05 -12.73 10.94
C PRO A 18 1.38 -11.59 10.15
N THR A 19 0.13 -11.80 9.75
CA THR A 19 -0.67 -10.82 9.02
C THR A 19 -2.02 -10.61 9.71
N LYS A 20 -2.51 -9.37 9.69
CA LYS A 20 -3.87 -8.98 10.11
C LYS A 20 -4.69 -8.59 8.89
N THR A 21 -5.99 -8.91 8.89
CA THR A 21 -6.89 -8.47 7.83
C THR A 21 -7.45 -7.08 8.13
N ILE A 22 -7.27 -6.13 7.21
CA ILE A 22 -7.85 -4.79 7.25
C ILE A 22 -8.69 -4.61 5.97
N ASP A 23 -10.01 -4.46 6.12
CA ASP A 23 -10.98 -4.31 5.02
C ASP A 23 -10.80 -5.33 3.88
N GLY A 24 -10.56 -6.59 4.24
CA GLY A 24 -10.38 -7.70 3.30
C GLY A 24 -8.97 -7.81 2.68
N VAL A 25 -8.02 -6.95 3.06
CA VAL A 25 -6.62 -7.02 2.63
C VAL A 25 -5.77 -7.64 3.74
N LYS A 26 -4.87 -8.56 3.40
CA LYS A 26 -3.87 -9.11 4.32
C LYS A 26 -2.72 -8.11 4.47
N VAL A 27 -2.53 -7.62 5.68
CA VAL A 27 -1.55 -6.58 6.02
C VAL A 27 -0.55 -7.16 7.02
N PRO A 28 0.77 -6.96 6.85
CA PRO A 28 1.76 -7.38 7.86
C PRO A 28 1.44 -6.82 9.24
N GLU A 29 1.64 -7.61 10.29
CA GLU A 29 1.26 -7.24 11.66
C GLU A 29 1.91 -5.93 12.12
N GLU A 30 3.16 -5.67 11.73
CA GLU A 30 3.88 -4.43 12.04
C GLU A 30 3.24 -3.19 11.40
N VAL A 31 2.75 -3.32 10.16
CA VAL A 31 2.03 -2.23 9.47
C VAL A 31 0.67 -2.02 10.12
N ALA A 32 -0.02 -3.11 10.47
CA ALA A 32 -1.32 -3.06 11.12
C ALA A 32 -1.24 -2.42 12.52
N ALA A 33 -0.19 -2.73 13.29
CA ALA A 33 0.04 -2.15 14.60
C ALA A 33 0.27 -0.62 14.55
N VAL A 34 0.91 -0.12 13.49
CA VAL A 34 1.04 1.33 13.25
C VAL A 34 -0.29 1.92 12.77
N TYR A 35 -0.99 1.24 11.85
CA TYR A 35 -2.28 1.67 11.33
C TYR A 35 -3.33 1.91 12.42
N ASP A 36 -3.35 1.07 13.45
CA ASP A 36 -4.27 1.18 14.60
C ASP A 36 -3.96 2.40 15.50
N LYS A 37 -2.72 2.93 15.44
CA LYS A 37 -2.27 4.09 16.22
C LYS A 37 -2.37 5.42 15.47
N LEU A 38 -2.50 5.38 14.15
CA LEU A 38 -2.68 6.58 13.34
C LEU A 38 -4.00 7.28 13.68
N PRO A 39 -4.07 8.62 13.55
CA PRO A 39 -5.32 9.36 13.73
C PRO A 39 -6.38 8.87 12.74
N ALA A 40 -7.65 9.09 13.09
CA ALA A 40 -8.79 8.69 12.26
C ALA A 40 -8.77 9.36 10.89
N GLU A 41 -8.33 10.62 10.84
CA GLU A 41 -8.16 11.40 9.61
C GLU A 41 -6.70 11.81 9.43
N LEU A 42 -6.22 11.73 8.20
CA LEU A 42 -4.88 12.17 7.81
C LEU A 42 -4.98 13.42 6.95
N ASP A 43 -4.15 14.41 7.25
CA ASP A 43 -3.95 15.51 6.32
C ASP A 43 -3.05 15.07 5.16
N TYR A 44 -3.52 15.29 3.92
CA TYR A 44 -2.80 14.90 2.72
C TYR A 44 -1.44 15.59 2.60
N ASN A 45 -1.35 16.89 2.86
CA ASN A 45 -0.11 17.63 2.66
C ASN A 45 0.93 17.33 3.74
N GLN A 46 0.50 17.05 4.98
CA GLN A 46 1.40 16.80 6.11
C GLN A 46 1.82 15.32 6.21
N HIS A 47 0.92 14.39 5.93
CA HIS A 47 1.17 12.97 6.18
C HIS A 47 1.40 12.17 4.88
N VAL A 48 0.58 12.40 3.86
CA VAL A 48 0.51 11.50 2.68
C VAL A 48 1.47 11.93 1.57
N LYS A 49 1.43 13.21 1.23
CA LYS A 49 2.20 13.78 0.14
C LYS A 49 3.72 13.60 0.32
N PRO A 50 4.31 13.75 1.53
CA PRO A 50 5.74 13.46 1.71
C PRO A 50 6.10 12.02 1.35
N VAL A 51 5.26 11.04 1.73
CA VAL A 51 5.48 9.63 1.36
C VAL A 51 5.40 9.45 -0.15
N LEU A 52 4.39 10.02 -0.80
CA LEU A 52 4.23 9.92 -2.25
C LEU A 52 5.35 10.64 -3.03
N SER A 53 5.80 11.81 -2.57
CA SER A 53 6.90 12.54 -3.21
C SER A 53 8.20 11.76 -3.14
N ASP A 54 8.49 11.21 -1.98
CA ASP A 54 9.79 10.62 -1.70
C ASP A 54 9.90 9.21 -2.27
N LYS A 55 8.78 8.46 -2.29
CA LYS A 55 8.78 7.04 -2.67
C LYS A 55 8.19 6.75 -4.05
N CYS A 56 7.39 7.65 -4.61
CA CYS A 56 6.58 7.33 -5.79
C CYS A 56 6.77 8.29 -6.98
N PHE A 57 6.88 9.60 -6.73
CA PHE A 57 6.83 10.59 -7.81
C PHE A 57 8.05 10.61 -8.74
N ALA A 58 9.18 10.02 -8.33
CA ALA A 58 10.33 9.86 -9.22
C ALA A 58 9.99 9.10 -10.51
N CYS A 59 9.10 8.12 -10.44
CA CYS A 59 8.67 7.29 -11.58
C CYS A 59 7.18 7.45 -11.94
N HIS A 60 6.35 7.96 -11.03
CA HIS A 60 4.91 8.12 -11.22
C HIS A 60 4.43 9.55 -10.89
N GLY A 61 5.29 10.54 -11.07
CA GLY A 61 5.02 11.96 -10.79
C GLY A 61 5.06 12.84 -12.04
N PRO A 62 5.27 14.16 -11.91
CA PRO A 62 5.07 15.12 -12.99
C PRO A 62 6.10 15.06 -14.13
N ASP A 63 7.26 14.46 -13.91
CA ASP A 63 8.32 14.35 -14.93
C ASP A 63 7.95 13.31 -16.01
N LYS A 64 7.46 13.80 -17.16
CA LYS A 64 7.04 12.96 -18.28
C LYS A 64 8.15 12.09 -18.85
N ALA A 65 9.42 12.52 -18.76
CA ALA A 65 10.54 11.74 -19.27
C ALA A 65 10.86 10.51 -18.39
N LYS A 66 10.46 10.55 -17.10
CA LYS A 66 10.70 9.46 -16.14
C LYS A 66 9.47 8.61 -15.85
N GLN A 67 8.29 9.05 -16.30
CA GLN A 67 7.02 8.38 -16.07
C GLN A 67 7.03 6.92 -16.55
N LYS A 68 6.59 6.03 -15.67
CA LYS A 68 6.37 4.60 -15.93
C LYS A 68 4.87 4.30 -15.96
N ALA A 69 4.48 3.37 -16.81
CA ALA A 69 3.10 2.89 -16.98
C ALA A 69 2.06 3.97 -17.32
N GLY A 70 2.49 5.15 -17.78
CA GLY A 70 1.62 6.32 -17.99
C GLY A 70 0.91 6.79 -16.72
N LEU A 71 1.38 6.37 -15.53
CA LEU A 71 0.71 6.63 -14.26
C LEU A 71 1.19 7.94 -13.63
N ARG A 72 0.23 8.70 -13.10
CA ARG A 72 0.42 9.93 -12.33
C ARG A 72 -0.24 9.80 -10.97
N LEU A 73 0.56 9.61 -9.94
CA LEU A 73 0.11 9.57 -8.54
C LEU A 73 0.02 10.96 -7.90
N ASP A 74 0.61 11.97 -8.52
CA ASP A 74 0.57 13.37 -8.07
C ASP A 74 -0.72 14.09 -8.48
N VAL A 75 -1.53 13.49 -9.36
CA VAL A 75 -2.81 14.05 -9.85
C VAL A 75 -3.95 13.09 -9.49
N ALA A 76 -4.88 13.55 -8.65
CA ALA A 76 -5.99 12.74 -8.14
C ALA A 76 -6.78 12.02 -9.25
N GLN A 77 -7.21 12.76 -10.28
CA GLN A 77 -8.00 12.20 -11.38
C GLN A 77 -7.25 11.08 -12.13
N ALA A 78 -5.93 11.22 -12.29
CA ALA A 78 -5.13 10.21 -12.95
C ALA A 78 -4.89 8.98 -12.05
N ALA A 79 -4.68 9.19 -10.75
CA ALA A 79 -4.54 8.10 -9.78
C ALA A 79 -5.83 7.26 -9.64
N TYR A 80 -7.00 7.89 -9.80
CA TYR A 80 -8.30 7.23 -9.76
C TYR A 80 -8.74 6.65 -11.11
N GLY A 81 -8.07 7.05 -12.18
CA GLY A 81 -8.36 6.63 -13.55
C GLY A 81 -7.97 5.18 -13.81
N ALA A 82 -8.47 4.67 -14.93
CA ALA A 82 -8.08 3.35 -15.43
C ALA A 82 -6.57 3.31 -15.70
N LEU A 83 -5.91 2.24 -15.27
CA LEU A 83 -4.49 2.03 -15.54
C LEU A 83 -4.29 1.62 -17.00
N PRO A 84 -3.45 2.34 -17.78
CA PRO A 84 -3.25 2.05 -19.19
C PRO A 84 -2.78 0.62 -19.46
N GLU A 85 -1.88 0.11 -18.62
CA GLU A 85 -1.28 -1.22 -18.75
C GLU A 85 -2.03 -2.31 -17.98
N ASN A 86 -3.06 -1.96 -17.21
CA ASN A 86 -3.85 -2.91 -16.42
C ASN A 86 -5.35 -2.60 -16.55
N PRO A 87 -5.99 -3.00 -17.66
CA PRO A 87 -7.40 -2.72 -17.90
C PRO A 87 -8.31 -3.19 -16.77
N GLY A 88 -9.28 -2.36 -16.39
CA GLY A 88 -10.22 -2.65 -15.29
C GLY A 88 -9.68 -2.38 -13.89
N LYS A 89 -8.41 -2.01 -13.74
CA LYS A 89 -7.80 -1.60 -12.47
C LYS A 89 -7.56 -0.09 -12.41
N VAL A 90 -7.43 0.42 -11.18
CA VAL A 90 -7.07 1.81 -10.87
C VAL A 90 -5.91 1.81 -9.86
N ALA A 91 -5.05 2.83 -9.87
CA ALA A 91 -3.97 2.92 -8.88
C ALA A 91 -4.54 3.08 -7.47
N VAL A 92 -5.46 4.03 -7.31
CA VAL A 92 -6.12 4.33 -6.04
C VAL A 92 -7.63 4.31 -6.24
N LYS A 93 -8.31 3.44 -5.50
CA LYS A 93 -9.78 3.44 -5.38
C LYS A 93 -10.16 4.06 -4.03
N PRO A 94 -10.63 5.32 -4.00
CA PRO A 94 -11.11 5.96 -2.78
C PRO A 94 -12.03 5.04 -1.95
N GLY A 95 -11.68 4.84 -0.68
CA GLY A 95 -12.45 4.06 0.28
C GLY A 95 -12.28 2.54 0.18
N SER A 96 -11.46 2.01 -0.73
CA SER A 96 -11.31 0.57 -0.92
C SER A 96 -9.85 0.14 -1.05
N LEU A 97 -9.31 -0.46 0.02
CA LEU A 97 -7.97 -1.06 0.01
C LEU A 97 -7.89 -2.18 -1.03
N ALA A 98 -8.84 -3.11 -1.00
CA ALA A 98 -8.85 -4.28 -1.89
C ALA A 98 -8.99 -3.95 -3.38
N LYS A 99 -9.51 -2.76 -3.74
CA LYS A 99 -9.65 -2.32 -5.15
C LYS A 99 -8.56 -1.33 -5.59
N SER A 100 -7.55 -1.09 -4.74
CA SER A 100 -6.47 -0.15 -5.02
C SER A 100 -5.18 -0.90 -5.36
N GLU A 101 -4.71 -0.79 -6.59
CA GLU A 101 -3.47 -1.43 -7.04
C GLU A 101 -2.24 -0.93 -6.25
N LEU A 102 -2.24 0.33 -5.82
CA LEU A 102 -1.22 0.88 -4.92
C LEU A 102 -1.06 0.03 -3.65
N VAL A 103 -2.18 -0.36 -3.02
CA VAL A 103 -2.16 -1.13 -1.77
C VAL A 103 -1.58 -2.52 -2.00
N HIS A 104 -1.99 -3.19 -3.08
CA HIS A 104 -1.48 -4.52 -3.42
C HIS A 104 0.03 -4.50 -3.67
N ARG A 105 0.54 -3.48 -4.38
CA ARG A 105 1.95 -3.39 -4.74
C ARG A 105 2.86 -3.03 -3.57
N ILE A 106 2.45 -2.14 -2.66
CA ILE A 106 3.29 -1.79 -1.49
C ILE A 106 3.32 -2.87 -0.40
N LEU A 107 2.35 -3.79 -0.42
CA LEU A 107 2.27 -4.94 0.48
C LEU A 107 2.87 -6.23 -0.11
N SER A 108 3.17 -6.23 -1.42
CA SER A 108 3.78 -7.39 -2.08
C SER A 108 5.25 -7.55 -1.72
N ASN A 109 5.69 -8.81 -1.63
CA ASN A 109 7.11 -9.17 -1.55
C ASN A 109 7.63 -9.75 -2.89
N ASP A 110 6.76 -9.88 -3.90
CA ASP A 110 7.15 -10.32 -5.24
C ASP A 110 7.94 -9.20 -5.93
N PRO A 111 9.23 -9.42 -6.28
CA PRO A 111 10.10 -8.39 -6.86
C PRO A 111 9.63 -7.85 -8.20
N ASP A 112 8.85 -8.60 -8.96
CA ASP A 112 8.34 -8.19 -10.28
C ASP A 112 7.01 -7.42 -10.17
N TYR A 113 6.36 -7.48 -9.01
CA TYR A 113 5.07 -6.85 -8.76
C TYR A 113 5.16 -5.66 -7.79
N GLN A 114 6.02 -5.75 -6.77
CA GLN A 114 6.11 -4.80 -5.68
C GLN A 114 6.48 -3.40 -6.16
N MET A 115 6.02 -2.41 -5.39
CA MET A 115 6.45 -1.03 -5.57
C MET A 115 6.91 -0.44 -4.24
N PRO A 116 8.01 0.35 -4.23
CA PRO A 116 8.92 0.63 -5.34
C PRO A 116 9.64 -0.62 -5.85
N THR A 117 10.09 -0.60 -7.10
CA THR A 117 10.84 -1.72 -7.66
C THR A 117 12.20 -1.85 -6.94
N PRO A 118 12.76 -3.07 -6.81
CA PRO A 118 14.07 -3.26 -6.15
C PRO A 118 15.19 -2.39 -6.74
N GLN A 119 15.14 -2.12 -8.05
CA GLN A 119 16.13 -1.33 -8.78
C GLN A 119 16.05 0.16 -8.46
N SER A 120 14.96 0.64 -7.86
CA SER A 120 14.86 2.02 -7.38
C SER A 120 15.69 2.28 -6.13
N HIS A 121 16.08 1.21 -5.41
CA HIS A 121 16.70 1.26 -4.08
C HIS A 121 15.87 2.01 -3.01
N LEU A 122 14.59 2.26 -3.30
CA LEU A 122 13.63 2.83 -2.36
C LEU A 122 12.86 1.71 -1.67
N THR A 123 12.53 1.93 -0.41
CA THR A 123 11.67 1.05 0.38
C THR A 123 10.67 1.91 1.17
N LEU A 124 9.51 1.33 1.49
CA LEU A 124 8.57 1.91 2.45
C LEU A 124 8.78 1.31 3.83
N THR A 125 8.76 2.16 4.85
CA THR A 125 8.65 1.75 6.25
C THR A 125 7.23 1.26 6.57
N ALA A 126 7.06 0.62 7.72
CA ALA A 126 5.74 0.21 8.19
C ALA A 126 4.78 1.39 8.37
N GLU A 127 5.30 2.53 8.81
CA GLU A 127 4.55 3.77 8.99
C GLU A 127 4.11 4.37 7.65
N GLU A 128 5.02 4.46 6.69
CA GLU A 128 4.71 4.98 5.34
C GLU A 128 3.63 4.12 4.66
N LYS A 129 3.72 2.79 4.78
CA LYS A 129 2.66 1.88 4.30
C LYS A 129 1.34 2.15 5.04
N ALA A 130 1.36 2.22 6.36
CA ALA A 130 0.15 2.45 7.17
C ALA A 130 -0.54 3.77 6.83
N VAL A 131 0.22 4.84 6.61
CA VAL A 131 -0.27 6.15 6.18
C VAL A 131 -1.00 6.05 4.83
N LEU A 132 -0.40 5.39 3.84
CA LEU A 132 -1.03 5.20 2.53
C LEU A 132 -2.29 4.35 2.62
N LEU A 133 -2.28 3.27 3.41
CA LEU A 133 -3.45 2.45 3.67
C LEU A 133 -4.58 3.28 4.30
N LYS A 134 -4.29 4.02 5.37
CA LYS A 134 -5.30 4.83 6.06
C LYS A 134 -5.88 5.88 5.12
N TRP A 135 -5.02 6.59 4.39
CA TRP A 135 -5.44 7.59 3.41
C TRP A 135 -6.37 7.00 2.33
N VAL A 136 -6.02 5.85 1.74
CA VAL A 136 -6.91 5.18 0.77
C VAL A 136 -8.23 4.81 1.42
N LYS A 137 -8.21 4.25 2.63
CA LYS A 137 -9.42 3.82 3.35
C LYS A 137 -10.35 4.99 3.69
N THR A 138 -9.83 6.18 3.99
CA THR A 138 -10.60 7.36 4.35
C THR A 138 -11.02 8.21 3.15
N GLY A 139 -10.88 7.68 1.93
CA GLY A 139 -11.39 8.31 0.70
C GLY A 139 -10.31 8.94 -0.19
N ALA A 140 -9.04 8.74 0.13
CA ALA A 140 -7.89 9.16 -0.66
C ALA A 140 -7.87 10.66 -1.02
N VAL A 141 -8.45 11.53 -0.18
CA VAL A 141 -8.60 12.96 -0.52
C VAL A 141 -7.24 13.60 -0.78
N TYR A 142 -7.07 14.17 -1.98
CA TYR A 142 -5.94 15.02 -2.33
C TYR A 142 -6.23 16.45 -1.89
N LYS A 143 -5.19 17.19 -1.48
CA LYS A 143 -5.28 18.63 -1.21
C LYS A 143 -4.29 19.39 -2.10
N PRO A 144 -4.67 20.56 -2.63
CA PRO A 144 -3.70 21.46 -3.25
C PRO A 144 -2.64 21.89 -2.22
N HIS A 145 -1.45 22.24 -2.69
CA HIS A 145 -0.44 22.85 -1.85
C HIS A 145 -0.83 24.33 -1.68
N TRP A 146 -1.38 24.68 -0.50
CA TRP A 146 -1.94 26.00 -0.09
C TRP A 146 -2.95 26.68 -1.04
N ALA A 147 -4.13 26.96 -0.50
CA ALA A 147 -4.68 28.31 -0.50
C ALA A 147 -4.78 28.72 0.97
#